data_AF-A0A9J6CVW6-F1
#
_entry.id   AF-A0A9J6CVW6-F1
#
_cell.length_a   1.000
_cell.length_b   1.000
_cell.length_c   1.000
_cell.angle_alpha   90.00
_cell.angle_beta   90.00
_cell.angle_gamma   90.00
#
_symmetry.space_group_name_H-M   'P 1'
#
loop_
_entity.id
_entity.type
_entity.pdbx_description
1 polymer ?
#
loop_
_entity_poly.entity_id
_entity_poly.type
_entity_poly.pdbx_seq_one_letter_code
_entity_poly.pdbx_strand_id
1 'polypeptide(L)'
;MKASLLVKQDVERIWDIEDLAREEKIRPVLLRGSGFYQAIKFTHVEAFQKVYRRLVEQGGALPAAELFSLSTLQDIQAERAAMLFTRVAINRRLHRHCPMLHGEFYYARHPVTQVPMAMFVRKGLPRAVRRTLDAK
;
A
#
# COMPACT_ATOMS: atom_id res chain seq x y z
N MET A 1 -6.64 -20.46 -38.28
CA MET A 1 -6.70 -19.77 -36.98
C MET A 1 -5.27 -19.47 -36.53
N LYS A 2 -4.86 -18.20 -36.55
CA LYS A 2 -3.58 -17.78 -35.93
C LYS A 2 -3.89 -17.41 -34.48
N ALA A 3 -3.76 -18.37 -33.58
CA ALA A 3 -3.75 -18.09 -32.15
C ALA A 3 -2.39 -17.48 -31.82
N SER A 4 -2.29 -16.15 -31.91
CA SER A 4 -1.16 -15.43 -31.34
C SER A 4 -1.30 -15.52 -29.82
N LEU A 5 -0.61 -16.49 -29.21
CA LEU A 5 -0.33 -16.48 -27.78
C LEU A 5 0.46 -15.20 -27.50
N LEU A 6 -0.26 -14.13 -27.14
CA LEU A 6 0.32 -12.98 -26.48
C LEU A 6 0.84 -13.48 -25.14
N VAL A 7 2.07 -13.98 -25.15
CA VAL A 7 2.87 -14.11 -23.93
C VAL A 7 2.97 -12.70 -23.40
N LYS A 8 2.11 -12.34 -22.44
CA LYS A 8 2.27 -11.12 -21.65
C LYS A 8 3.69 -11.18 -21.14
N GLN A 9 4.53 -10.25 -21.58
CA GLN A 9 5.89 -10.09 -21.09
C GLN A 9 5.82 -10.06 -19.56
N ASP A 10 6.61 -10.90 -18.89
CA ASP A 10 6.75 -10.82 -17.44
C ASP A 10 7.31 -9.43 -17.13
N VAL A 11 6.44 -8.53 -16.71
CA VAL A 11 6.81 -7.20 -16.26
C VAL A 11 7.61 -7.34 -14.98
N GLU A 12 8.66 -6.54 -14.82
CA GLU A 12 9.53 -6.58 -13.66
C GLU A 12 8.71 -6.16 -12.43
N ARG A 13 8.32 -7.15 -11.61
CA ARG A 13 7.42 -6.94 -10.48
C ARG A 13 8.20 -6.51 -9.25
N ILE A 14 7.63 -5.55 -8.52
CA ILE A 14 8.06 -5.22 -7.16
C ILE A 14 7.48 -6.26 -6.20
N TRP A 15 8.33 -7.12 -5.63
CA TRP A 15 7.90 -8.18 -4.72
C TRP A 15 7.95 -7.79 -3.25
N ASP A 16 8.82 -6.84 -2.90
CA ASP A 16 9.09 -6.38 -1.54
C ASP A 16 9.58 -4.91 -1.51
N ILE A 17 10.02 -4.46 -0.34
CA ILE A 17 10.47 -3.08 -0.16
C ILE A 17 11.86 -2.86 -0.73
N GLU A 18 12.69 -3.89 -0.78
CA GLU A 18 14.04 -3.89 -1.33
C GLU A 18 14.01 -3.67 -2.84
N ASP A 19 13.09 -4.34 -3.54
CA ASP A 19 12.81 -4.09 -4.96
C ASP A 19 12.38 -2.64 -5.19
N LEU A 20 11.42 -2.16 -4.40
CA LEU A 20 10.96 -0.78 -4.52
C LEU A 20 12.08 0.23 -4.22
N ALA A 21 12.99 -0.08 -3.29
CA ALA A 21 14.13 0.77 -2.96
C ALA A 21 15.14 0.84 -4.12
N ARG A 22 15.29 -0.25 -4.89
CA ARG A 22 16.18 -0.32 -6.06
C ARG A 22 15.60 0.39 -7.29
N GLU A 23 14.30 0.29 -7.52
CA GLU A 23 13.68 0.85 -8.72
C GLU A 23 13.36 2.34 -8.57
N GLU A 24 14.29 3.21 -8.95
CA GLU A 24 14.23 4.66 -8.69
C GLU A 24 13.17 5.42 -9.50
N LYS A 25 12.74 4.87 -10.64
CA LYS A 25 11.75 5.52 -11.52
C LYS A 25 10.32 5.41 -11.00
N ILE A 26 10.04 4.42 -10.15
CA ILE A 26 8.70 4.17 -9.61
C ILE A 26 8.45 5.03 -8.39
N ARG A 27 7.46 5.92 -8.42
CA ARG A 27 7.16 6.78 -7.27
C ARG A 27 6.47 6.01 -6.13
N PRO A 28 7.06 5.91 -4.93
CA PRO A 28 6.35 5.33 -3.79
C PRO A 28 5.27 6.30 -3.30
N VAL A 29 4.02 5.82 -3.18
CA VAL A 29 2.90 6.60 -2.65
C VAL A 29 2.29 5.94 -1.42
N LEU A 30 1.94 6.75 -0.41
CA LEU A 30 1.43 6.28 0.88
C LEU A 30 0.54 7.35 1.52
N LEU A 31 -0.41 6.91 2.35
CA LEU A 31 -1.29 7.80 3.10
C LEU A 31 -0.51 8.63 4.12
N ARG A 32 -0.50 9.95 3.91
CA ARG A 32 0.11 10.94 4.81
C ARG A 32 -0.48 10.82 6.21
N GLY A 33 0.41 10.79 7.22
CA GLY A 33 0.02 10.72 8.63
C GLY A 33 -0.52 9.35 9.09
N SER A 34 -0.54 8.33 8.23
CA SER A 34 -0.95 6.98 8.63
C SER A 34 0.07 6.31 9.57
N GLY A 35 -0.33 5.24 10.26
CA GLY A 35 0.59 4.43 11.05
C GLY A 35 1.75 3.88 10.21
N PHE A 36 1.50 3.50 8.95
CA PHE A 36 2.55 3.07 8.02
C PHE A 36 3.52 4.20 7.68
N TYR A 37 3.03 5.44 7.55
CA TYR A 37 3.89 6.61 7.33
C TYR A 37 4.88 6.78 8.48
N GLN A 38 4.39 6.67 9.72
CA GLN A 38 5.25 6.79 10.90
C GLN A 38 6.21 5.59 11.02
N ALA A 39 5.75 4.38 10.74
CA ALA A 39 6.59 3.18 10.81
C ALA A 39 7.77 3.26 9.83
N ILE A 40 7.51 3.69 8.59
CA ILE A 40 8.55 3.83 7.56
C ILE A 40 9.46 5.03 7.84
N LYS A 41 8.93 6.12 8.44
CA LYS A 41 9.72 7.30 8.82
C LYS A 41 10.75 7.00 9.91
N PHE A 42 10.39 6.19 10.91
CA PHE A 42 11.20 5.97 12.12
C PHE A 42 11.95 4.64 12.17
N THR A 43 11.90 3.85 11.10
CA THR A 43 12.64 2.59 11.02
C THR A 43 14.15 2.79 10.83
N HIS A 44 14.92 1.80 11.28
CA HIS A 44 16.38 1.72 11.08
C HIS A 44 16.77 0.85 9.88
N VAL A 45 15.80 0.27 9.18
CA VAL A 45 16.07 -0.58 8.02
C VAL A 45 16.32 0.28 6.78
N GLU A 46 17.48 0.09 6.14
CA GLU A 46 17.97 0.94 5.05
C GLU A 46 17.01 1.03 3.86
N ALA A 47 16.46 -0.10 3.39
CA ALA A 47 15.53 -0.13 2.26
C ALA A 47 14.31 0.78 2.50
N PHE A 48 13.74 0.71 3.71
CA PHE A 48 12.64 1.58 4.10
C PHE A 48 13.03 3.05 4.17
N GLN A 49 14.22 3.37 4.69
CA GLN A 49 14.71 4.75 4.73
C GLN A 49 14.92 5.31 3.32
N LYS A 50 15.43 4.51 2.38
CA LYS A 50 15.56 4.91 0.97
C LYS A 50 14.19 5.19 0.34
N VAL A 51 13.22 4.30 0.56
CA VAL A 51 11.85 4.50 0.09
C VAL A 51 11.20 5.73 0.75
N TYR A 52 11.44 5.96 2.04
CA TYR A 52 10.95 7.14 2.74
C TYR A 52 11.48 8.45 2.15
N ARG A 53 12.80 8.53 1.91
CA ARG A 53 13.43 9.71 1.28
C ARG A 53 12.77 10.03 -0.06
N ARG A 54 12.64 9.02 -0.91
CA ARG A 54 11.99 9.15 -2.23
C ARG A 54 10.52 9.54 -2.11
N LEU A 55 9.80 8.98 -1.14
CA LEU A 55 8.42 9.35 -0.86
C LEU A 55 8.28 10.83 -0.50
N VAL A 56 9.24 11.40 0.24
CA VAL A 56 9.25 12.83 0.56
C VAL A 56 9.64 13.67 -0.66
N GLU A 57 10.75 13.31 -1.33
CA GLU A 57 11.30 14.04 -2.49
C GLU A 57 10.34 14.09 -3.68
N GLN A 58 9.60 13.00 -3.92
CA GLN A 58 8.68 12.87 -5.05
C GLN A 58 7.22 13.21 -4.69
N GLY A 59 6.97 13.77 -3.49
CA GLY A 59 5.62 14.14 -3.05
C GLY A 59 4.65 12.96 -2.94
N GLY A 60 5.14 11.78 -2.58
CA GLY A 60 4.37 10.54 -2.44
C GLY A 60 3.55 10.42 -1.15
N ALA A 61 3.71 11.36 -0.21
CA ALA A 61 2.91 11.43 1.01
C ALA A 61 1.56 12.09 0.74
N LEU A 62 0.59 11.31 0.26
CA LEU A 62 -0.69 11.83 -0.24
C LEU A 62 -1.80 11.81 0.83
N PRO A 63 -2.72 12.79 0.84
CA PRO A 63 -3.97 12.66 1.58
C PRO A 63 -4.85 11.56 0.97
N ALA A 64 -5.84 11.06 1.74
CA ALA A 64 -6.66 9.92 1.30
C ALA A 64 -7.44 10.17 0.00
N ALA A 65 -7.90 11.40 -0.25
CA ALA A 65 -8.62 11.75 -1.46
C ALA A 65 -7.73 11.63 -2.72
N GLU A 66 -6.45 12.02 -2.61
CA GLU A 66 -5.49 11.94 -3.70
C GLU A 66 -4.95 10.53 -3.87
N LEU A 67 -4.63 9.83 -2.78
CA LEU A 67 -4.06 8.47 -2.81
C LEU A 67 -4.95 7.49 -3.59
N PHE A 68 -6.27 7.61 -3.46
CA PHE A 68 -7.25 6.76 -4.15
C PHE A 68 -7.90 7.44 -5.35
N SER A 69 -7.33 8.55 -5.83
CA SER A 69 -7.81 9.23 -7.04
C SER A 69 -7.61 8.36 -8.27
N LEU A 70 -8.44 8.58 -9.30
CA LEU A 70 -8.28 7.90 -10.59
C LEU A 70 -6.88 8.11 -11.18
N SER A 71 -6.32 9.33 -11.07
CA SER A 71 -4.97 9.65 -11.55
C SER A 71 -3.88 8.82 -10.87
N THR A 72 -3.93 8.67 -9.54
CA THR A 72 -2.95 7.83 -8.83
C THR A 72 -3.08 6.36 -9.19
N LEU A 73 -4.31 5.87 -9.38
CA LEU A 73 -4.54 4.50 -9.81
C LEU A 73 -4.05 4.25 -11.25
N GLN A 74 -4.22 5.22 -12.15
CA GLN A 74 -3.65 5.17 -13.49
C GLN A 74 -2.12 5.22 -13.47
N ASP A 75 -1.51 6.02 -12.60
CA ASP A 75 -0.05 6.01 -12.41
C ASP A 75 0.48 4.64 -11.98
N ILE A 76 -0.27 3.92 -11.14
CA ILE A 76 0.08 2.56 -10.72
C ILE A 76 -0.05 1.58 -11.89
N GLN A 77 -1.12 1.68 -12.70
CA GLN A 77 -1.28 0.84 -13.90
C GLN A 77 -0.21 1.12 -14.97
N ALA A 78 0.27 2.35 -15.05
CA ALA A 78 1.33 2.77 -15.97
C ALA A 78 2.74 2.52 -15.40
N GLU A 79 2.87 1.81 -14.27
CA GLU A 79 4.16 1.50 -13.63
C GLU A 79 4.97 2.75 -13.26
N ARG A 80 4.29 3.87 -13.02
CA ARG A 80 4.90 5.14 -12.59
C ARG A 80 4.83 5.32 -11.07
N ALA A 81 4.01 4.54 -10.37
CA ALA A 81 3.86 4.61 -8.94
C ALA A 81 3.62 3.24 -8.29
N ALA A 82 4.06 3.08 -7.03
CA ALA A 82 3.78 1.92 -6.20
C ALA A 82 3.09 2.36 -4.90
N MET A 83 1.91 1.80 -4.61
CA MET A 83 1.14 2.15 -3.41
C MET A 83 1.48 1.24 -2.23
N LEU A 84 1.91 1.86 -1.13
CA LEU A 84 2.12 1.19 0.15
C LEU A 84 0.84 1.30 0.99
N PHE A 85 -0.01 0.29 0.94
CA PHE A 85 -1.26 0.27 1.72
C PHE A 85 -1.81 -1.14 1.98
N THR A 86 -2.81 -1.24 2.85
CA THR A 86 -3.42 -2.54 3.18
C THR A 86 -4.29 -3.06 2.04
N ARG A 87 -4.17 -4.36 1.71
CA ARG A 87 -4.97 -5.03 0.66
C ARG A 87 -6.47 -4.83 0.83
N VAL A 88 -6.99 -4.96 2.06
CA VAL A 88 -8.42 -4.84 2.37
C VAL A 88 -8.97 -3.47 1.97
N ALA A 89 -8.26 -2.40 2.35
CA ALA A 89 -8.71 -1.05 2.05
C ALA A 89 -8.57 -0.70 0.57
N ILE A 90 -7.52 -1.18 -0.10
CA ILE A 90 -7.33 -0.99 -1.56
C ILE A 90 -8.50 -1.63 -2.31
N ASN A 91 -8.83 -2.90 -2.05
CA ASN A 91 -9.91 -3.61 -2.75
C ASN A 91 -11.25 -2.87 -2.64
N ARG A 92 -11.58 -2.33 -1.47
CA ARG A 92 -12.82 -1.56 -1.26
C ARG A 92 -12.86 -0.26 -2.06
N ARG A 93 -11.72 0.38 -2.27
CA ARG A 93 -11.61 1.68 -2.96
C ARG A 93 -11.51 1.51 -4.48
N LEU A 94 -10.74 0.54 -4.95
CA LEU A 94 -10.54 0.25 -6.38
C LEU A 94 -11.85 -0.03 -7.11
N HIS A 95 -12.78 -0.74 -6.47
CA HIS A 95 -14.02 -1.18 -7.12
C HIS A 95 -14.85 -0.04 -7.73
N ARG A 96 -14.73 1.18 -7.17
CA ARG A 96 -15.43 2.37 -7.66
C ARG A 96 -14.85 2.92 -8.98
N HIS A 97 -13.59 2.64 -9.25
CA HIS A 97 -12.86 3.16 -10.40
C HIS A 97 -12.60 2.11 -11.49
N CYS A 98 -12.90 0.83 -11.22
CA CYS A 98 -12.67 -0.28 -12.16
C CYS A 98 -13.18 -0.03 -13.60
N PRO A 99 -14.37 0.57 -13.85
CA PRO A 99 -14.82 0.83 -15.22
C PRO A 99 -13.94 1.80 -16.02
N MET A 100 -13.11 2.61 -15.35
CA MET A 100 -12.25 3.63 -15.94
C MET A 100 -10.77 3.24 -15.95
N LEU A 101 -10.44 2.05 -15.45
CA LEU A 101 -9.07 1.55 -15.31
C LEU A 101 -8.84 0.43 -16.32
N HIS A 102 -7.69 0.47 -17.00
CA HIS A 102 -7.34 -0.51 -18.03
C HIS A 102 -6.07 -1.24 -17.61
N GLY A 103 -6.20 -2.52 -17.25
CA GLY A 103 -5.09 -3.35 -16.81
C GLY A 103 -5.33 -4.06 -15.48
N GLU A 104 -4.26 -4.60 -14.92
CA GLU A 104 -4.28 -5.41 -13.70
C GLU A 104 -3.49 -4.72 -12.59
N PHE A 105 -3.92 -4.92 -11.36
CA PHE A 105 -3.14 -4.55 -10.17
C PHE A 105 -2.58 -5.82 -9.55
N TYR A 106 -1.34 -5.76 -9.09
CA TYR A 106 -0.71 -6.86 -8.36
C TYR A 106 -0.34 -6.41 -6.95
N TYR A 107 -0.38 -7.36 -6.03
CA TYR A 107 0.12 -7.16 -4.69
C TYR A 107 1.54 -7.72 -4.60
N ALA A 108 2.41 -6.97 -3.93
CA ALA A 108 3.71 -7.46 -3.49
C ALA A 108 3.54 -8.80 -2.74
N ARG A 109 4.46 -9.74 -2.99
CA ARG A 109 4.43 -11.09 -2.41
C ARG A 109 4.68 -11.02 -0.91
N HIS A 110 5.64 -10.20 -0.50
CA HIS A 110 6.00 -10.02 0.90
C HIS A 110 5.39 -8.72 1.43
N PRO A 111 4.54 -8.78 2.48
CA PRO A 111 4.00 -7.59 3.08
C PRO A 111 5.10 -6.80 3.78
N VAL A 112 5.10 -5.48 3.58
CA VAL A 112 5.98 -4.52 4.25
C VAL A 112 5.92 -4.63 5.78
N THR A 113 4.74 -4.88 6.33
CA THR A 113 4.54 -5.10 7.76
C THR A 113 3.23 -5.83 8.00
N GLN A 114 3.11 -6.48 9.16
CA GLN A 114 1.85 -7.04 9.66
C GLN A 114 1.42 -6.24 10.88
N VAL A 115 0.33 -5.49 10.74
CA VAL A 115 -0.27 -4.76 11.86
C VAL A 115 -1.48 -5.55 12.35
N PRO A 116 -1.45 -6.13 13.57
CA PRO A 116 -2.62 -6.77 14.12
C PRO A 116 -3.72 -5.73 14.33
N MET A 117 -4.94 -6.04 13.89
CA MET A 117 -6.11 -5.22 14.21
C MET A 117 -6.52 -5.52 15.64
N ALA A 118 -6.37 -4.52 16.52
CA ALA A 118 -6.76 -4.62 17.92
C ALA A 118 -7.87 -3.61 18.25
N MET A 119 -8.82 -4.01 19.09
CA MET A 119 -9.78 -3.10 19.68
C MET A 119 -9.18 -2.49 20.95
N PHE A 120 -9.06 -1.17 20.98
CA PHE A 120 -8.60 -0.48 22.19
C PHE A 120 -9.80 -0.19 23.10
N VAL A 121 -9.68 -0.58 24.37
CA VAL A 121 -10.65 -0.24 25.42
C VAL A 121 -10.11 0.86 26.32
N ARG A 122 -11.00 1.68 26.88
CA ARG A 122 -10.62 2.72 27.86
C ARG A 122 -9.91 2.07 29.05
N LYS A 123 -8.83 2.69 29.56
CA LYS A 123 -8.04 2.14 30.69
C LYS A 123 -8.89 1.85 31.94
N GLY A 124 -9.91 2.67 32.19
CA GLY A 124 -10.86 2.52 33.31
C GLY A 124 -12.15 1.77 32.97
N LEU A 125 -12.12 0.80 32.06
CA LEU A 125 -13.31 -0.01 31.78
C LEU A 125 -13.54 -0.98 32.95
N PRO A 126 -14.76 -1.06 33.52
CA PRO A 126 -15.06 -2.01 34.58
C PRO A 126 -14.69 -3.44 34.16
N ARG A 127 -14.07 -4.20 35.07
CA ARG A 127 -13.57 -5.56 34.78
C ARG A 127 -14.66 -6.50 34.23
N ALA A 128 -15.90 -6.35 34.70
CA ALA A 128 -17.03 -7.14 34.20
C ALA A 128 -17.27 -6.92 32.70
N VAL A 129 -17.30 -5.66 32.25
CA VAL A 129 -17.48 -5.29 30.84
C VAL A 129 -16.28 -5.74 30.00
N ARG A 130 -15.06 -5.61 30.54
CA ARG A 130 -13.85 -6.06 29.85
C ARG A 130 -13.83 -7.57 29.61
N ARG A 131 -14.22 -8.38 30.59
CA ARG A 131 -14.34 -9.84 30.43
C ARG A 131 -15.35 -10.24 29.36
N THR A 132 -16.45 -9.50 29.20
CA THR A 132 -17.42 -9.76 28.13
C THR A 132 -16.85 -9.45 26.74
N LEU A 133 -15.99 -8.43 26.62
CA LEU A 133 -15.35 -8.07 25.36
C LEU A 133 -14.23 -9.04 24.98
N ASP A 134 -13.47 -9.54 25.95
CA ASP A 134 -12.33 -10.45 25.74
C ASP A 134 -12.76 -11.92 25.51
N ALA A 135 -14.00 -12.29 25.85
CA ALA A 135 -14.52 -13.66 25.73
C ALA A 135 -15.03 -14.03 24.33
N LYS A 136 -14.79 -13.19 23.33
CA LYS A 136 -15.13 -13.41 21.91
C LYS A 136 -13.89 -13.41 21.06
#